data_AF-A0A3D1JUR6-F1
#
_entry.id   AF-A0A3D1JUR6-F1
#
_cell.length_a   1.000
_cell.length_b   1.000
_cell.length_c   1.000
_cell.angle_alpha   90.00
_cell.angle_beta   90.00
_cell.angle_gamma   90.00
#
_symmetry.space_group_name_H-M   'P 1'
#
loop_
_entity.id
_entity.type
_entity.pdbx_description
1 polymer ?
#
loop_
_entity_poly.entity_id
_entity_poly.type
_entity_poly.pdbx_seq_one_letter_code
_entity_poly.pdbx_strand_id
1 'polypeptide(L)' 'MKKIICKKEYDTDTAEIVSKKTFGFFGDPEGYEETLYVTPEGLYFLYTNGGANSKYPAENIERVAKANVKKYLD' A
#
# COMPACT_ATOMS: atom_id res chain seq x y z
N MET A 1 -2.74 0.10 9.63
CA MET A 1 -1.92 1.32 9.54
C MET A 1 -2.81 2.51 9.21
N LYS A 2 -2.59 3.66 9.86
CA LYS A 2 -3.31 4.91 9.57
C LYS A 2 -2.35 6.05 9.34
N LYS A 3 -2.59 6.87 8.32
CA LYS A 3 -1.71 7.99 7.98
C LYS A 3 -2.52 9.15 7.42
N ILE A 4 -2.27 10.34 7.95
CA ILE A 4 -2.91 11.56 7.46
C ILE A 4 -1.94 12.20 6.46
N ILE A 5 -2.34 12.29 5.19
CA ILE A 5 -1.54 12.90 4.13
C ILE A 5 -2.37 14.04 3.54
N CYS A 6 -1.86 15.27 3.63
CA CYS A 6 -2.50 16.46 3.05
C CYS A 6 -3.96 16.64 3.48
N LYS A 7 -4.23 16.57 4.79
CA LYS A 7 -5.57 16.65 5.42
C LYS A 7 -6.55 15.53 5.03
N LYS A 8 -6.08 14.48 4.36
CA LYS A 8 -6.87 13.27 4.06
C LYS A 8 -6.39 12.13 4.92
N GLU A 9 -7.34 11.41 5.49
CA GLU A 9 -7.08 10.25 6.34
C GLU A 9 -7.03 9.01 5.45
N TYR A 10 -5.89 8.33 5.48
CA TYR A 10 -5.69 7.06 4.80
C TYR A 10 -5.59 5.99 5.86
N ASP A 11 -6.63 5.16 5.94
CA ASP A 11 -6.77 4.15 6.97
C ASP A 11 -7.01 2.80 6.30
N THR A 12 -6.11 1.84 6.55
CA THR A 12 -6.19 0.49 5.97
C THR A 12 -7.35 -0.36 6.52
N ASP A 13 -7.96 0.04 7.63
CA ASP A 13 -9.09 -0.66 8.28
C ASP A 13 -10.42 -0.26 7.62
N THR A 14 -10.58 1.05 7.33
CA THR A 14 -11.79 1.57 6.65
C THR A 14 -11.73 1.49 5.12
N ALA A 15 -10.53 1.32 4.56
CA ALA A 15 -10.34 1.24 3.12
C ALA A 15 -10.51 -0.18 2.58
N GLU A 16 -11.00 -0.28 1.36
CA GLU A 16 -11.15 -1.56 0.66
C GLU A 16 -9.87 -1.92 -0.10
N ILE A 17 -9.52 -3.20 -0.07
CA ILE A 17 -8.38 -3.74 -0.83
C ILE A 17 -8.80 -3.87 -2.30
N VAL A 18 -8.14 -3.12 -3.17
CA VAL A 18 -8.35 -3.16 -4.62
C VAL A 18 -7.50 -4.25 -5.26
N SER A 19 -6.23 -4.33 -4.86
CA SER A 19 -5.25 -5.27 -5.41
C SER A 19 -4.18 -5.53 -4.37
N LYS A 20 -3.65 -6.76 -4.31
CA LYS A 20 -2.52 -7.10 -3.46
C LYS A 20 -1.47 -7.83 -4.27
N LYS A 21 -0.22 -7.43 -4.11
CA LYS A 21 0.93 -8.10 -4.70
C LYS A 21 1.93 -8.38 -3.60
N THR A 22 2.37 -9.62 -3.52
CA THR A 22 3.41 -10.04 -2.59
C THR A 22 4.59 -10.50 -3.41
N PHE A 23 5.76 -9.93 -3.13
CA PHE A 23 7.02 -10.25 -3.78
C PHE A 23 7.94 -10.86 -2.73
N GLY A 24 8.34 -12.11 -2.95
CA GLY A 24 9.18 -12.87 -2.03
C GLY A 24 8.39 -13.93 -1.25
N PHE A 25 9.03 -14.44 -0.19
CA PHE A 25 8.52 -15.55 0.61
C PHE A 25 8.44 -15.15 2.09
N PHE A 26 7.67 -15.90 2.87
CA PHE A 26 7.54 -15.65 4.30
C PHE A 26 8.91 -15.78 5.00
N GLY A 27 9.36 -14.72 5.67
CA GLY A 27 10.67 -14.65 6.30
C GLY A 27 11.81 -14.22 5.38
N ASP A 28 11.52 -13.83 4.14
CA ASP A 28 12.51 -13.28 3.23
C ASP A 28 12.89 -11.85 3.65
N PRO A 29 14.17 -11.57 3.96
CA PRO A 29 14.59 -10.25 4.40
C PRO A 29 14.49 -9.18 3.29
N GLU A 30 14.39 -9.60 2.03
CA GLU A 30 14.20 -8.75 0.84
C GLU A 30 12.76 -8.80 0.30
N GLY A 31 11.90 -9.63 0.90
CA GLY A 31 10.48 -9.75 0.55
C GLY A 31 9.67 -8.52 0.95
N TYR A 32 8.74 -8.11 0.09
CA TYR A 32 7.83 -7.01 0.35
C TYR A 32 6.46 -7.28 -0.27
N GLU A 33 5.42 -6.72 0.33
CA GLU A 33 4.07 -6.70 -0.17
C GLU A 33 3.62 -5.26 -0.43
N GLU A 34 2.89 -5.10 -1.53
CA GLU A 34 2.26 -3.85 -1.93
C GLU A 34 0.77 -4.12 -2.10
N THR A 35 -0.03 -3.54 -1.22
CA THR A 35 -1.48 -3.64 -1.26
C THR A 35 -2.06 -2.28 -1.61
N LEU A 36 -2.80 -2.24 -2.72
CA LEU A 36 -3.52 -1.06 -3.15
C LEU A 36 -4.87 -1.01 -2.46
N TYR A 37 -5.11 0.09 -1.75
CA TYR A 37 -6.35 0.38 -1.06
C TYR A 37 -7.11 1.54 -1.71
N VAL A 38 -8.42 1.54 -1.51
CA VAL A 38 -9.32 2.65 -1.87
C VAL A 38 -10.13 3.07 -0.64
N THR A 39 -10.08 4.34 -0.28
CA THR A 39 -10.92 4.88 0.79
C THR A 39 -12.38 4.95 0.35
N PRO A 40 -13.35 4.98 1.27
CA PRO A 40 -14.77 5.19 0.94
C PRO A 40 -15.03 6.49 0.16
N GLU A 41 -14.15 7.49 0.26
CA GLU A 41 -14.20 8.73 -0.53
C GLU A 41 -13.70 8.55 -1.99
N GLY A 42 -13.22 7.35 -2.36
CA GLY A 42 -12.68 7.05 -3.68
C GLY A 42 -11.21 7.49 -3.88
N LEU A 43 -10.46 7.67 -2.80
CA LEU A 43 -9.03 8.01 -2.85
C LEU A 43 -8.19 6.73 -2.81
N TYR A 44 -7.19 6.63 -3.68
CA TYR A 44 -6.31 5.47 -3.73
C TYR A 44 -5.02 5.70 -2.96
N PHE A 45 -4.55 4.67 -2.30
CA PHE A 45 -3.26 4.67 -1.62
C PHE A 45 -2.63 3.29 -1.63
N LEU A 46 -1.31 3.26 -1.67
CA LEU A 46 -0.52 2.05 -1.62
C LEU A 46 -0.05 1.86 -0.18
N TYR A 47 -0.37 0.70 0.37
CA TYR A 47 0.22 0.19 1.58
C TYR A 47 1.39 -0.72 1.17
N THR A 48 2.58 -0.42 1.66
CA THR A 48 3.76 -1.24 1.41
C THR A 48 4.31 -1.73 2.74
N ASN A 49 4.67 -3.01 2.82
CA ASN A 49 5.26 -3.62 4.00
C ASN A 49 6.31 -4.64 3.55
N GLY A 50 7.45 -4.71 4.24
CA GLY A 50 8.49 -5.65 3.86
C GLY A 50 9.53 -5.85 4.95
N GLY A 51 10.42 -6.80 4.69
CA GLY A 51 11.58 -7.08 5.53
C GLY A 51 12.60 -5.95 5.56
N ALA A 52 13.49 -5.95 6.55
CA ALA A 52 14.43 -4.85 6.79
C ALA A 52 15.42 -4.55 5.64
N ASN A 53 15.67 -5.53 4.75
CA ASN A 53 16.52 -5.35 3.57
C ASN A 53 15.70 -5.16 2.28
N SER A 54 14.37 -5.15 2.37
CA SER A 54 13.47 -4.96 1.23
C SER A 54 13.40 -3.50 0.80
N LYS A 55 12.88 -3.27 -0.41
CA LYS A 55 12.59 -1.93 -0.94
C LYS A 55 11.69 -1.08 0.00
N TYR A 56 10.84 -1.76 0.77
CA TYR A 56 9.99 -1.15 1.79
C TYR A 56 10.31 -1.80 3.16
N PRO A 57 11.27 -1.26 3.92
CA PRO A 57 11.75 -1.88 5.16
C PRO A 57 10.78 -1.80 6.34
N ALA A 58 9.68 -1.05 6.18
CA ALA A 58 8.64 -0.89 7.19
C ALA A 58 7.29 -0.66 6.51
N GLU A 59 6.20 -0.83 7.27
CA GLU A 59 4.88 -0.45 6.82
C GLU A 59 4.79 1.04 6.50
N ASN A 60 4.40 1.37 5.27
CA ASN A 60 4.21 2.73 4.83
C ASN A 60 2.94 2.88 4.00
N ILE A 61 2.35 4.06 4.07
CA ILE A 61 1.22 4.46 3.22
C ILE A 61 1.68 5.60 2.33
N GLU A 62 1.48 5.42 1.03
CA GLU A 62 1.72 6.41 -0.01
C GLU A 62 0.45 6.70 -0.80
N ARG A 63 0.13 7.98 -0.99
CA ARG A 63 -1.03 8.38 -1.80
C ARG A 63 -0.78 8.03 -3.27
N VAL A 64 -1.76 7.41 -3.92
CA VAL A 64 -1.68 7.05 -5.33
C VAL A 64 -2.72 7.84 -6.11
N ALA A 65 -2.28 8.53 -7.16
CA ALA A 65 -3.20 9.16 -8.09
C ALA A 65 -3.94 8.08 -8.90
N LYS A 66 -5.22 8.29 -9.20
CA LYS A 66 -6.05 7.36 -10.00
C LYS A 66 -5.40 6.97 -11.34
N ALA A 67 -4.60 7.85 -11.94
CA ALA A 67 -3.84 7.55 -13.15
C ALA A 67 -2.75 6.48 -12.95
N ASN A 68 -2.14 6.43 -11.76
CA ASN A 68 -1.09 5.48 -11.42
C ASN A 68 -1.65 4.16 -10.87
N VAL A 69 -2.90 4.13 -10.38
CA VAL A 69 -3.59 2.92 -9.91
C VAL A 69 -3.54 1.81 -10.96
N LYS A 70 -3.67 2.15 -12.24
CA LYS A 70 -3.63 1.20 -13.34
C LYS A 70 -2.33 0.39 -13.39
N LYS A 71 -1.19 0.95 -12.94
CA LYS A 71 0.10 0.24 -12.85
C LYS A 71 0.13 -0.87 -11.80
N TYR A 72 -0.78 -0.83 -10.83
CA TYR A 72 -0.90 -1.80 -9.74
C TYR A 72 -2.02 -2.82 -9.98
N LEU A 73 -2.87 -2.57 -10.98
CA LEU A 73 -3.94 -3.46 -11.43
C LEU A 73 -3.51 -4.40 -12.57
N ASP A 74 -2.39 -4.12 -13.24
CA ASP A 74 -1.84 -4.88 -14.37
C ASP A 74 -1.05 -6.12 -13.93
#